data_AF-A0A814HFE6-F1
#
_entry.id   AF-A0A814HFE6-F1
#
_cell.length_a   1.000
_cell.length_b   1.000
_cell.length_c   1.000
_cell.angle_alpha   90.00
_cell.angle_beta   90.00
_cell.angle_gamma   90.00
#
_symmetry.space_group_name_H-M   'P 1'
#
loop_
_entity.id
_entity.type
_entity.pdbx_description
1 polymer ?
#
loop_
_entity_poly.entity_id
_entity_poly.type
_entity_poly.pdbx_seq_one_letter_code
_entity_poly.pdbx_strand_id
1 'polypeptide(L)'
;MSLDDPQIIDDEQQDEKLSDHDNDKSLSSLTSDSSNECPYNDDIASKVSTAFAKATGIDIEFAIQLLKDHGWNIDQALKATYEAKEHAQLIVNMKQNWKDSNEKYFKILSWNTDTTDTDEVEFNELIQQRTETMIEILLREKPDVILLQQVGTFALTLIITCLSSLYDDESIQIDSSNNSNYISIFTRKSSIKKKNVSIIKNSENWNMLKIEIEYKNSINIDLFNAFIDENTYSYCFEQINKTNPNHIILFGISSQISDTFWNSHIINLDDLWEKTNQRPETTYTFDPELNSNINENDKPQRYDRIFFRSLTSMNNQFKPVHMELEGIQHIKTSDIIFPSTHWAIQGYFDVNN
;
A
#
# COMPACT_ATOMS: atom_id res chain seq x y z
N MET A 1 62.54 38.51 31.71
CA MET A 1 63.66 39.19 31.02
C MET A 1 64.58 38.08 30.51
N SER A 2 64.75 37.99 29.18
CA SER A 2 65.72 37.17 28.41
C SER A 2 65.68 35.64 28.59
N LEU A 3 65.26 34.83 27.60
CA LEU A 3 65.92 34.45 26.33
C LEU A 3 67.30 33.80 26.54
N ASP A 4 67.44 32.55 26.07
CA ASP A 4 68.37 32.19 24.99
C ASP A 4 68.13 30.74 24.49
N ASP A 5 67.87 30.61 23.18
CA ASP A 5 68.11 29.42 22.33
C ASP A 5 69.60 29.39 21.91
N PRO A 6 70.14 28.26 21.41
CA PRO A 6 70.37 28.17 19.95
C PRO A 6 70.15 26.74 19.39
N GLN A 7 69.48 26.50 18.26
CA GLN A 7 69.75 26.83 16.84
C GLN A 7 70.57 25.75 16.08
N ILE A 8 70.13 25.53 14.82
CA ILE A 8 70.85 25.13 13.58
C ILE A 8 71.02 23.62 13.23
N ILE A 9 70.42 23.12 12.13
CA ILE A 9 70.99 22.99 10.75
C ILE A 9 70.06 22.13 9.85
N ASP A 10 69.59 22.75 8.76
CA ASP A 10 69.03 22.16 7.54
C ASP A 10 70.13 21.47 6.70
N ASP A 11 69.78 20.47 5.89
CA ASP A 11 70.23 20.45 4.49
C ASP A 11 69.39 19.50 3.63
N GLU A 12 68.82 20.10 2.59
CA GLU A 12 68.20 19.47 1.42
C GLU A 12 69.26 18.74 0.57
N GLN A 13 68.87 17.67 -0.13
CA GLN A 13 69.00 17.63 -1.60
C GLN A 13 68.25 16.47 -2.26
N GLN A 14 67.75 16.82 -3.44
CA GLN A 14 66.81 16.16 -4.36
C GLN A 14 67.39 14.92 -5.05
N ASP A 15 66.51 14.02 -5.52
CA ASP A 15 66.55 13.58 -6.91
C ASP A 15 65.23 12.94 -7.40
N GLU A 16 65.02 13.05 -8.71
CA GLU A 16 63.77 13.05 -9.48
C GLU A 16 63.11 11.68 -9.81
N LYS A 17 61.78 11.76 -10.00
CA LYS A 17 60.92 11.17 -11.07
C LYS A 17 60.82 9.64 -11.32
N LEU A 18 59.59 9.11 -11.25
CA LEU A 18 58.72 8.60 -12.34
C LEU A 18 57.60 7.70 -11.76
N SER A 19 56.37 8.21 -11.73
CA SER A 19 55.20 7.79 -12.54
C SER A 19 54.38 6.63 -11.96
N ASP A 20 53.15 6.90 -11.50
CA ASP A 20 51.97 6.56 -12.29
C ASP A 20 50.70 7.19 -11.70
N HIS A 21 49.80 7.55 -12.61
CA HIS A 21 48.50 8.15 -12.37
C HIS A 21 47.61 7.27 -11.48
N ASP A 22 46.93 7.88 -10.51
CA ASP A 22 45.46 7.90 -10.52
C ASP A 22 44.91 8.98 -9.58
N ASN A 23 43.98 9.77 -10.11
CA ASN A 23 43.41 10.97 -9.48
C ASN A 23 42.42 10.60 -8.38
N ASP A 24 42.88 10.62 -7.13
CA ASP A 24 42.00 10.68 -5.97
C ASP A 24 41.71 12.16 -5.65
N LYS A 25 40.62 12.69 -6.20
CA LYS A 25 40.04 13.97 -5.76
C LYS A 25 38.78 13.69 -4.97
N SER A 26 39.00 13.63 -3.65
CA SER A 26 38.05 13.92 -2.58
C SER A 26 36.82 14.73 -3.01
N LEU A 27 35.67 14.07 -3.02
CA LEU A 27 34.36 14.72 -3.05
C LEU A 27 33.87 14.84 -1.61
N SER A 28 34.37 15.85 -0.90
CA SER A 28 33.84 16.28 0.39
C SER A 28 32.87 17.44 0.19
N SER A 29 31.64 17.11 -0.21
CA SER A 29 30.44 17.93 0.05
C SER A 29 29.20 17.21 -0.50
N LEU A 30 28.63 16.29 0.26
CA LEU A 30 27.25 15.85 0.06
C LEU A 30 26.45 16.37 1.24
N THR A 31 25.93 17.59 1.06
CA THR A 31 24.73 18.03 1.77
C THR A 31 23.59 17.14 1.32
N SER A 32 22.90 16.56 2.29
CA SER A 32 21.70 15.75 2.14
C SER A 32 20.55 16.59 1.58
N ASP A 33 20.44 16.67 0.26
CA ASP A 33 19.20 17.04 -0.41
C ASP A 33 18.55 15.74 -0.90
N SER A 34 17.49 15.32 -0.21
CA SER A 34 16.64 14.17 -0.56
C SER A 34 15.72 14.52 -1.74
N SER A 35 16.28 14.86 -2.89
CA SER A 35 15.48 15.01 -4.11
C SER A 35 15.27 13.64 -4.75
N ASN A 36 14.01 13.16 -4.74
CA ASN A 36 13.56 12.00 -5.50
C ASN A 36 13.57 12.20 -7.03
N GLU A 37 14.21 13.27 -7.50
CA GLU A 37 14.40 13.51 -8.92
C GLU A 37 15.37 12.46 -9.46
N CYS A 38 14.99 11.86 -10.59
CA CYS A 38 15.85 10.92 -11.28
C CYS A 38 17.20 11.60 -11.59
N PRO A 39 18.34 11.10 -11.08
CA PRO A 39 19.64 11.70 -11.34
C PRO A 39 20.09 11.44 -12.79
N TYR A 40 19.36 10.59 -13.52
CA TYR A 40 19.62 10.20 -14.89
C TYR A 40 18.73 10.97 -15.87
N ASN A 41 19.23 11.18 -17.09
CA ASN A 41 18.38 11.61 -18.20
C ASN A 41 17.38 10.51 -18.61
N ASP A 42 16.33 10.87 -19.36
CA ASP A 42 15.23 9.97 -19.73
C ASP A 42 15.68 8.65 -20.39
N ASP A 43 16.72 8.70 -21.24
CA ASP A 43 17.24 7.50 -21.93
C ASP A 43 17.94 6.54 -20.95
N ILE A 44 18.76 7.07 -20.04
CA ILE A 44 19.42 6.27 -19.01
C ILE A 44 18.40 5.77 -17.99
N ALA A 45 17.47 6.61 -17.55
CA ALA A 45 16.40 6.25 -16.63
C ALA A 45 15.56 5.07 -17.17
N SER A 46 15.19 5.14 -18.45
CA SER A 46 14.46 4.07 -19.14
C SER A 46 15.26 2.76 -19.22
N LYS A 47 16.55 2.84 -19.55
CA LYS A 47 17.44 1.66 -19.60
C LYS A 47 17.65 1.03 -18.23
N VAL A 48 17.91 1.84 -17.20
CA VAL A 48 18.09 1.39 -15.81
C VAL A 48 16.82 0.69 -15.33
N SER A 49 15.66 1.31 -15.51
CA SER A 49 14.38 0.75 -15.10
C SER A 49 14.08 -0.56 -15.84
N THR A 50 14.35 -0.62 -17.15
CA THR A 50 14.17 -1.84 -17.96
C THR A 50 15.10 -2.96 -17.51
N ALA A 51 16.37 -2.64 -17.23
CA ALA A 51 17.33 -3.61 -16.72
C ALA A 51 16.95 -4.10 -15.33
N PHE A 52 16.50 -3.21 -14.45
CA PHE A 52 16.02 -3.55 -13.11
C PHE A 52 14.81 -4.47 -13.16
N ALA A 53 13.77 -4.10 -13.92
CA ALA A 53 12.57 -4.91 -14.12
C ALA A 53 12.92 -6.30 -14.67
N LYS A 54 13.85 -6.37 -15.63
CA LYS A 54 14.31 -7.65 -16.20
C LYS A 54 15.07 -8.50 -15.18
N ALA A 55 15.98 -7.91 -14.40
CA ALA A 55 16.78 -8.61 -13.41
C ALA A 55 15.92 -9.15 -12.27
N THR A 56 14.95 -8.34 -11.83
CA THR A 56 14.06 -8.66 -10.71
C THR A 56 12.77 -9.35 -11.15
N GLY A 57 12.46 -9.45 -12.45
CA GLY A 57 11.23 -10.08 -12.94
C GLY A 57 9.93 -9.43 -12.47
N ILE A 58 9.98 -8.19 -11.98
CA ILE A 58 8.79 -7.37 -11.70
C ILE A 58 8.43 -6.55 -12.95
N ASP A 59 7.23 -5.97 -12.98
CA ASP A 59 6.83 -5.12 -14.10
C ASP A 59 7.60 -3.79 -14.12
N ILE A 60 7.63 -3.17 -15.29
CA ILE A 60 8.45 -1.97 -15.51
C ILE A 60 7.94 -0.76 -14.74
N GLU A 61 6.63 -0.64 -14.54
CA GLU A 61 6.03 0.52 -13.87
C GLU A 61 6.36 0.46 -12.38
N PHE A 62 6.24 -0.71 -11.77
CA PHE A 62 6.63 -0.94 -10.38
C PHE A 62 8.14 -0.86 -10.18
N ALA A 63 8.95 -1.33 -11.14
CA ALA A 63 10.40 -1.14 -11.10
C ALA A 63 10.81 0.34 -11.06
N ILE A 64 10.15 1.18 -11.86
CA ILE A 64 10.36 2.63 -11.84
C ILE A 64 10.00 3.19 -10.45
N GLN A 65 8.87 2.76 -9.88
CA GLN A 65 8.43 3.24 -8.57
C GLN A 65 9.41 2.85 -7.46
N LEU A 66 9.84 1.58 -7.42
CA LEU A 66 10.83 1.10 -6.46
C LEU A 66 12.16 1.85 -6.55
N LEU A 67 12.63 2.13 -7.77
CA LEU A 67 13.83 2.93 -7.97
C LEU A 67 13.64 4.34 -7.42
N LYS A 68 12.49 4.99 -7.66
CA LYS A 68 12.20 6.33 -7.11
C LYS A 68 12.18 6.32 -5.58
N ASP A 69 11.53 5.34 -4.97
CA ASP A 69 11.40 5.22 -3.51
C ASP A 69 12.76 5.10 -2.82
N HIS A 70 13.74 4.50 -3.51
CA HIS A 70 15.11 4.36 -3.01
C HIS A 70 16.06 5.43 -3.59
N GLY A 71 15.54 6.58 -4.05
CA GLY A 71 16.36 7.68 -4.55
C GLY A 71 17.25 7.30 -5.74
N TRP A 72 16.77 6.38 -6.58
CA TRP A 72 17.49 5.74 -7.69
C TRP A 72 18.74 4.94 -7.28
N ASN A 73 18.85 4.56 -6.01
CA ASN A 73 19.88 3.64 -5.52
C ASN A 73 19.54 2.20 -5.93
N ILE A 74 20.17 1.74 -7.01
CA ILE A 74 19.94 0.41 -7.60
C ILE A 74 20.22 -0.71 -6.58
N ASP A 75 21.29 -0.60 -5.79
CA ASP A 75 21.67 -1.66 -4.85
C ASP A 75 20.67 -1.80 -3.72
N GLN A 76 20.19 -0.68 -3.16
CA GLN A 76 19.15 -0.68 -2.14
C GLN A 76 17.83 -1.23 -2.67
N ALA A 77 17.39 -0.78 -3.85
CA ALA A 77 16.16 -1.27 -4.48
C ALA A 77 16.26 -2.77 -4.82
N LEU A 78 17.41 -3.24 -5.31
CA LEU A 78 17.64 -4.67 -5.57
C LEU A 78 17.58 -5.49 -4.28
N LYS A 79 18.25 -5.03 -3.23
CA LYS A 79 18.24 -5.67 -1.92
C LYS A 79 16.81 -5.86 -1.41
N ALA A 80 16.03 -4.77 -1.34
CA ALA A 80 14.64 -4.81 -0.90
C ALA A 80 13.79 -5.78 -1.75
N THR A 81 14.01 -5.80 -3.06
CA THR A 81 13.27 -6.68 -3.98
C THR A 81 13.61 -8.16 -3.77
N TYR A 82 14.89 -8.50 -3.60
CA TYR A 82 15.30 -9.89 -3.38
C TYR A 82 14.89 -10.40 -2.00
N GLU A 83 14.96 -9.57 -0.95
CA GLU A 83 14.45 -9.90 0.38
C GLU A 83 12.95 -10.23 0.30
N ALA A 84 12.14 -9.35 -0.30
CA ALA A 84 10.71 -9.61 -0.51
C ALA A 84 10.44 -10.91 -1.27
N LYS A 85 11.29 -11.26 -2.25
CA LYS A 85 11.16 -12.53 -3.00
C LYS A 85 11.50 -13.76 -2.18
N GLU A 86 12.53 -13.71 -1.33
CA GLU A 86 12.88 -14.83 -0.45
C GLU A 86 11.70 -15.14 0.48
N HIS A 87 11.08 -14.10 1.06
CA HIS A 87 9.88 -14.24 1.88
C HIS A 87 8.68 -14.75 1.09
N ALA A 88 8.46 -14.22 -0.12
CA ALA A 88 7.41 -14.72 -0.99
C ALA A 88 7.57 -16.22 -1.31
N GLN A 89 8.81 -16.69 -1.51
CA GLN A 89 9.10 -18.11 -1.77
C GLN A 89 8.62 -19.02 -0.63
N LEU A 90 8.70 -18.56 0.62
CA LEU A 90 8.19 -19.29 1.79
C LEU A 90 6.66 -19.37 1.79
N ILE A 91 5.99 -18.30 1.36
CA ILE A 91 4.52 -18.20 1.30
C ILE A 91 3.92 -18.95 0.09
N VAL A 92 4.67 -19.11 -1.01
CA VAL A 92 4.22 -19.74 -2.27
C VAL A 92 3.62 -21.15 -2.07
N ASN A 93 4.00 -21.87 -1.02
CA ASN A 93 3.39 -23.17 -0.70
C ASN A 93 1.87 -23.07 -0.43
N MET A 94 1.37 -21.93 0.07
CA MET A 94 -0.07 -21.73 0.27
C MET A 94 -0.84 -21.58 -1.04
N LYS A 95 -0.20 -21.06 -2.10
CA LYS A 95 -0.80 -20.98 -3.45
C LYS A 95 -1.04 -22.34 -4.07
N GLN A 96 -0.29 -23.38 -3.69
CA GLN A 96 -0.41 -24.71 -4.31
C GLN A 96 -1.81 -25.33 -4.11
N ASN A 97 -2.55 -24.87 -3.10
CA ASN A 97 -3.92 -25.29 -2.83
C ASN A 97 -4.98 -24.30 -3.37
N TRP A 98 -4.57 -23.29 -4.12
CA TRP A 98 -5.49 -22.36 -4.75
C TRP A 98 -6.27 -23.05 -5.86
N LYS A 99 -7.54 -23.36 -5.57
CA LYS A 99 -8.53 -23.74 -6.57
C LYS A 99 -9.58 -22.66 -6.65
N ASP A 100 -9.82 -22.18 -7.86
CA ASP A 100 -10.97 -21.34 -8.15
C ASP A 100 -12.22 -22.19 -7.93
N SER A 101 -12.97 -21.85 -6.88
CA SER A 101 -14.29 -22.41 -6.65
C SER A 101 -15.32 -21.50 -7.29
N ASN A 102 -16.47 -22.05 -7.69
CA ASN A 102 -17.56 -21.24 -8.21
C ASN A 102 -18.22 -20.52 -7.02
N GLU A 103 -17.60 -19.42 -6.58
CA GLU A 103 -18.03 -18.69 -5.41
C GLU A 103 -19.37 -18.00 -5.68
N LYS A 104 -20.28 -18.20 -4.72
CA LYS A 104 -21.63 -17.61 -4.71
C LYS A 104 -21.59 -16.10 -4.53
N TYR A 105 -20.59 -15.61 -3.83
CA TYR A 105 -20.49 -14.21 -3.43
C TYR A 105 -19.38 -13.50 -4.19
N PHE A 106 -19.61 -12.23 -4.49
CA PHE A 106 -18.54 -11.29 -4.75
C PHE A 106 -17.98 -10.83 -3.41
N LYS A 107 -16.66 -10.95 -3.24
CA LYS A 107 -15.98 -10.58 -1.99
C LYS A 107 -15.10 -9.35 -2.18
N ILE A 108 -15.22 -8.40 -1.26
CA ILE A 108 -14.32 -7.25 -1.17
C ILE A 108 -13.69 -7.21 0.21
N LEU A 109 -12.38 -6.99 0.29
CA LEU A 109 -11.67 -6.77 1.54
C LEU A 109 -11.03 -5.38 1.52
N SER A 110 -11.22 -4.59 2.57
CA SER A 110 -10.56 -3.29 2.76
C SER A 110 -9.73 -3.29 4.04
N TRP A 111 -8.48 -2.84 3.98
CA TRP A 111 -7.57 -2.88 5.12
C TRP A 111 -6.57 -1.73 5.13
N ASN A 112 -6.58 -0.93 6.20
CA ASN A 112 -5.45 -0.08 6.55
C ASN A 112 -4.34 -0.96 7.15
N THR A 113 -3.19 -1.04 6.47
CA THR A 113 -2.13 -1.97 6.83
C THR A 113 -1.23 -1.45 7.94
N ASP A 114 -1.15 -0.13 8.11
CA ASP A 114 -0.27 0.51 9.10
C ASP A 114 1.17 -0.03 9.00
N THR A 115 1.67 -0.08 7.76
CA THR A 115 2.99 -0.64 7.43
C THR A 115 3.93 0.38 6.81
N THR A 116 3.63 1.68 6.92
CA THR A 116 4.49 2.72 6.37
C THR A 116 5.90 2.60 6.91
N ASP A 117 6.89 2.67 6.02
CA ASP A 117 8.28 2.39 6.37
C ASP A 117 8.80 3.42 7.40
N THR A 118 9.62 2.96 8.33
CA THR A 118 10.37 3.81 9.26
C THR A 118 11.86 3.48 9.15
N ASP A 119 12.73 4.41 9.54
CA ASP A 119 14.18 4.20 9.52
C ASP A 119 14.67 3.19 10.59
N GLU A 120 13.77 2.64 11.40
CA GLU A 120 14.10 1.75 12.51
C GLU A 120 14.21 0.29 12.05
N VAL A 121 15.41 -0.29 12.18
CA VAL A 121 15.70 -1.66 11.69
C VAL A 121 14.83 -2.73 12.37
N GLU A 122 14.61 -2.64 13.68
CA GLU A 122 13.76 -3.58 14.42
C GLU A 122 12.29 -3.49 13.98
N PHE A 123 11.86 -2.31 13.52
CA PHE A 123 10.53 -2.11 12.96
C PHE A 123 10.35 -2.88 11.66
N ASN A 124 11.41 -3.03 10.84
CA ASN A 124 11.33 -3.70 9.55
C ASN A 124 11.09 -5.22 9.63
N GLU A 125 11.72 -5.93 10.59
CA GLU A 125 11.42 -7.36 10.82
C GLU A 125 9.98 -7.57 11.27
N LEU A 126 9.47 -6.66 12.12
CA LEU A 126 8.09 -6.72 12.57
C LEU A 126 7.09 -6.44 11.44
N ILE A 127 7.34 -5.39 10.63
CA ILE A 127 6.53 -5.08 9.44
C ILE A 127 6.49 -6.27 8.48
N GLN A 128 7.61 -6.96 8.30
CA GLN A 128 7.66 -8.17 7.49
C GLN A 128 6.73 -9.25 8.04
N GLN A 129 6.84 -9.64 9.32
CA GLN A 129 6.00 -10.69 9.92
C GLN A 129 4.51 -10.34 9.90
N ARG A 130 4.18 -9.06 10.13
CA ARG A 130 2.82 -8.52 10.00
C ARG A 130 2.32 -8.67 8.56
N THR A 131 3.12 -8.25 7.58
CA THR A 131 2.78 -8.33 6.15
C THR A 131 2.62 -9.77 5.68
N GLU A 132 3.51 -10.69 6.09
CA GLU A 132 3.39 -12.12 5.80
C GLU A 132 2.05 -12.66 6.31
N THR A 133 1.68 -12.33 7.55
CA THR A 133 0.38 -12.74 8.13
C THR A 133 -0.81 -12.17 7.36
N MET A 134 -0.75 -10.90 6.91
CA MET A 134 -1.78 -10.33 6.03
C MET A 134 -1.92 -11.13 4.73
N ILE A 135 -0.80 -11.45 4.08
CA ILE A 135 -0.81 -12.20 2.81
C ILE A 135 -1.44 -13.59 3.02
N GLU A 136 -1.14 -14.26 4.13
CA GLU A 136 -1.78 -15.54 4.46
C GLU A 136 -3.31 -15.42 4.58
N ILE A 137 -3.79 -14.35 5.22
CA ILE A 137 -5.22 -14.04 5.31
C ILE A 137 -5.80 -13.78 3.92
N LEU A 138 -5.17 -12.93 3.11
CA LEU A 138 -5.63 -12.63 1.74
C LEU A 138 -5.68 -13.90 0.86
N LEU A 139 -4.71 -14.80 1.02
CA LEU A 139 -4.66 -16.07 0.29
C LEU A 139 -5.73 -17.07 0.77
N ARG A 140 -6.07 -17.04 2.05
CA ARG A 140 -7.12 -17.87 2.66
C ARG A 140 -8.51 -17.38 2.28
N GLU A 141 -8.76 -16.09 2.44
CA GLU A 141 -10.09 -15.49 2.29
C GLU A 141 -10.52 -15.33 0.85
N LYS A 142 -9.54 -15.22 -0.05
CA LYS A 142 -9.77 -15.22 -1.49
C LYS A 142 -10.79 -14.12 -1.87
N PRO A 143 -10.57 -12.84 -1.56
CA PRO A 143 -11.44 -11.77 -2.06
C PRO A 143 -11.36 -11.65 -3.59
N ASP A 144 -12.39 -11.08 -4.21
CA ASP A 144 -12.34 -10.66 -5.63
C ASP A 144 -11.61 -9.31 -5.76
N VAL A 145 -11.80 -8.42 -4.77
CA VAL A 145 -11.17 -7.10 -4.69
C VAL A 145 -10.51 -6.90 -3.34
N ILE A 146 -9.28 -6.39 -3.33
CA ILE A 146 -8.56 -5.98 -2.11
C ILE A 146 -8.27 -4.48 -2.21
N LEU A 147 -8.66 -3.73 -1.19
CA LEU A 147 -8.38 -2.30 -1.06
C LEU A 147 -7.43 -2.12 0.13
N LEU A 148 -6.20 -1.66 -0.12
CA LEU A 148 -5.22 -1.41 0.94
C LEU A 148 -4.95 0.08 1.11
N GLN A 149 -4.79 0.52 2.36
CA GLN A 149 -4.41 1.89 2.70
C GLN A 149 -3.21 1.90 3.65
N GLN A 150 -2.43 2.98 3.63
CA GLN A 150 -1.23 3.14 4.47
C GLN A 150 -0.21 2.01 4.34
N VAL A 151 0.08 1.64 3.08
CA VAL A 151 1.04 0.57 2.77
C VAL A 151 2.44 1.15 2.59
N GLY A 152 3.42 0.61 3.32
CA GLY A 152 4.84 0.88 3.13
C GLY A 152 5.39 0.33 1.82
N THR A 153 6.53 0.84 1.35
CA THR A 153 7.17 0.35 0.13
C THR A 153 7.54 -1.12 0.27
N PHE A 154 8.19 -1.51 1.38
CA PHE A 154 8.57 -2.91 1.60
C PHE A 154 7.36 -3.85 1.63
N ALA A 155 6.34 -3.49 2.42
CA ALA A 155 5.12 -4.27 2.54
C ALA A 155 4.40 -4.41 1.19
N LEU A 156 4.31 -3.31 0.42
CA LEU A 156 3.71 -3.31 -0.89
C LEU A 156 4.45 -4.24 -1.86
N THR A 157 5.78 -4.18 -1.90
CA THR A 157 6.61 -5.09 -2.72
C THR A 157 6.37 -6.54 -2.39
N LEU A 158 6.33 -6.88 -1.10
CA LEU A 158 6.07 -8.25 -0.66
C LEU A 158 4.67 -8.73 -1.05
N ILE A 159 3.65 -7.89 -0.86
CA ILE A 159 2.26 -8.20 -1.24
C ILE A 159 2.13 -8.39 -2.76
N ILE A 160 2.65 -7.47 -3.58
CA ILE A 160 2.61 -7.58 -5.05
C ILE A 160 3.33 -8.84 -5.50
N THR A 161 4.54 -9.09 -4.99
CA THR A 161 5.31 -10.29 -5.32
C THR A 161 4.51 -11.56 -5.01
N CYS A 162 3.88 -11.60 -3.83
CA CYS A 162 3.06 -12.72 -3.40
C CYS A 162 1.74 -12.84 -4.16
N LEU A 163 1.11 -11.77 -4.62
CA LEU A 163 -0.24 -11.83 -5.19
C LEU A 163 -0.29 -11.72 -6.72
N SER A 164 0.80 -11.32 -7.37
CA SER A 164 0.89 -11.03 -8.82
C SER A 164 0.40 -12.14 -9.73
N SER A 165 0.50 -13.42 -9.34
CA SER A 165 0.00 -14.54 -10.15
C SER A 165 -1.53 -14.69 -10.11
N LEU A 166 -2.20 -14.08 -9.14
CA LEU A 166 -3.63 -14.24 -8.85
C LEU A 166 -4.41 -12.94 -9.04
N TYR A 167 -3.76 -11.79 -8.82
CA TYR A 167 -4.36 -10.46 -8.90
C TYR A 167 -3.60 -9.56 -9.86
N ASP A 168 -4.34 -8.65 -10.49
CA ASP A 168 -3.80 -7.41 -11.06
C ASP A 168 -3.88 -6.33 -9.99
N ASP A 169 -2.81 -5.55 -9.82
CA ASP A 169 -2.76 -4.44 -8.88
C ASP A 169 -2.69 -3.08 -9.60
N GLU A 170 -3.03 -2.04 -8.84
CA GLU A 170 -2.77 -0.63 -9.13
C GLU A 170 -2.49 0.05 -7.79
N SER A 171 -1.37 0.77 -7.71
CA SER A 171 -0.92 1.40 -6.47
C SER A 171 -0.49 2.83 -6.73
N ILE A 172 -0.89 3.74 -5.84
CA ILE A 172 -0.52 5.16 -5.95
C ILE A 172 -0.11 5.70 -4.57
N GLN A 173 0.82 6.65 -4.58
CA GLN A 173 1.22 7.35 -3.36
C GLN A 173 0.08 8.26 -2.87
N ILE A 174 -0.15 8.29 -1.56
CA ILE A 174 -1.22 9.10 -0.94
C ILE A 174 -0.80 10.56 -0.82
N ASP A 175 0.47 10.78 -0.47
CA ASP A 175 1.08 12.10 -0.31
C ASP A 175 2.45 12.12 -1.00
N SER A 176 2.66 13.07 -1.91
CA SER A 176 3.94 13.28 -2.59
C SER A 176 5.10 13.70 -1.65
N SER A 177 4.80 14.10 -0.41
CA SER A 177 5.81 14.48 0.58
C SER A 177 6.37 13.30 1.38
N ASN A 178 5.64 12.17 1.41
CA ASN A 178 6.05 10.94 2.08
C ASN A 178 6.18 9.81 1.06
N ASN A 179 7.42 9.45 0.75
CA ASN A 179 7.75 8.61 -0.39
C ASN A 179 7.39 7.13 -0.22
N SER A 180 6.97 6.70 0.96
CA SER A 180 6.73 5.30 1.31
C SER A 180 5.30 5.04 1.78
N ASN A 181 4.31 5.81 1.32
CA ASN A 181 2.91 5.62 1.74
C ASN A 181 1.94 5.51 0.55
N TYR A 182 1.33 4.34 0.41
CA TYR A 182 0.50 3.95 -0.73
C TYR A 182 -0.94 3.61 -0.35
N ILE A 183 -1.86 3.87 -1.29
CA ILE A 183 -3.10 3.12 -1.43
C ILE A 183 -3.00 2.19 -2.64
N SER A 184 -3.62 1.02 -2.53
CA SER A 184 -3.59 0.00 -3.60
C SER A 184 -4.95 -0.66 -3.80
N ILE A 185 -5.26 -1.03 -5.04
CA ILE A 185 -6.41 -1.87 -5.38
C ILE A 185 -5.90 -3.10 -6.12
N PHE A 186 -6.21 -4.29 -5.60
CA PHE A 186 -5.95 -5.57 -6.25
C PHE A 186 -7.26 -6.16 -6.75
N THR A 187 -7.27 -6.68 -7.98
CA THR A 187 -8.43 -7.28 -8.63
C THR A 187 -8.09 -8.69 -9.11
N ARG A 188 -8.95 -9.67 -8.79
CA ARG A 188 -8.70 -11.07 -9.13
C ARG A 188 -8.74 -11.30 -10.63
N LYS A 189 -7.64 -11.82 -11.19
CA LYS A 189 -7.47 -12.10 -12.63
C LYS A 189 -8.50 -13.06 -13.20
N SER A 190 -8.94 -14.05 -12.43
CA SER A 190 -9.85 -15.09 -12.92
C SER A 190 -11.33 -14.66 -12.98
N SER A 191 -11.72 -13.60 -12.25
CA SER A 191 -13.12 -13.16 -12.16
C SER A 191 -13.36 -11.71 -12.62
N ILE A 192 -12.31 -10.90 -12.72
CA ILE A 192 -12.40 -9.47 -13.03
C ILE A 192 -11.62 -9.12 -14.28
N LYS A 193 -12.25 -8.32 -15.14
CA LYS A 193 -11.59 -7.60 -16.22
C LYS A 193 -11.43 -6.12 -15.85
N LYS A 194 -10.19 -5.68 -15.65
CA LYS A 194 -9.84 -4.26 -15.46
C LYS A 194 -10.06 -3.47 -16.76
N LYS A 195 -10.72 -2.32 -16.69
CA LYS A 195 -11.04 -1.47 -17.86
C LYS A 195 -10.25 -0.17 -17.88
N ASN A 196 -10.43 0.65 -16.84
CA ASN A 196 -9.85 1.98 -16.77
C ASN A 196 -9.33 2.25 -15.36
N VAL A 197 -8.25 2.99 -15.26
CA VAL A 197 -7.62 3.40 -14.01
C VAL A 197 -7.50 4.91 -14.02
N SER A 198 -7.91 5.56 -12.94
CA SER A 198 -7.82 7.01 -12.82
C SER A 198 -7.43 7.43 -11.42
N ILE A 199 -6.55 8.42 -11.35
CA ILE A 199 -6.14 9.07 -10.11
C ILE A 199 -6.90 10.38 -10.00
N ILE A 200 -7.68 10.52 -8.94
CA ILE A 200 -8.44 11.74 -8.67
C ILE A 200 -7.66 12.53 -7.61
N LYS A 201 -7.15 13.69 -8.02
CA LYS A 201 -6.29 14.55 -7.19
C LYS A 201 -7.05 15.77 -6.71
N ASN A 202 -6.85 16.15 -5.44
CA ASN A 202 -7.23 17.46 -4.94
C ASN A 202 -6.03 18.44 -5.00
N SER A 203 -6.25 19.74 -4.83
CA SER A 203 -5.22 20.78 -4.78
C SER A 203 -4.23 20.65 -3.61
N GLU A 204 -4.51 19.77 -2.64
CA GLU A 204 -3.73 19.58 -1.41
C GLU A 204 -2.93 18.26 -1.40
N ASN A 205 -2.43 17.82 -2.56
CA ASN A 205 -1.60 16.60 -2.75
C ASN A 205 -2.24 15.27 -2.33
N TRP A 206 -3.53 15.27 -2.03
CA TRP A 206 -4.30 14.09 -1.69
C TRP A 206 -4.79 13.34 -2.94
N ASN A 207 -4.68 12.00 -2.92
CA ASN A 207 -5.05 11.14 -4.05
C ASN A 207 -6.11 10.08 -3.68
N MET A 208 -7.10 9.91 -4.57
CA MET A 208 -8.02 8.76 -4.60
C MET A 208 -7.71 7.90 -5.82
N LEU A 209 -7.74 6.58 -5.63
CA LEU A 209 -7.62 5.63 -6.73
C LEU A 209 -9.00 5.15 -7.16
N LYS A 210 -9.31 5.28 -8.45
CA LYS A 210 -10.51 4.71 -9.08
C LYS A 210 -10.11 3.66 -10.11
N ILE A 211 -10.76 2.51 -10.09
CA ILE A 211 -10.68 1.50 -11.15
C ILE A 211 -12.08 1.14 -11.63
N GLU A 212 -12.29 1.19 -12.94
CA GLU A 212 -13.48 0.64 -13.59
C GLU A 212 -13.23 -0.82 -13.93
N ILE A 213 -14.12 -1.71 -13.49
CA ILE A 213 -14.01 -3.14 -13.72
C ILE A 213 -15.29 -3.74 -14.30
N GLU A 214 -15.14 -4.92 -14.88
CA GLU A 214 -16.25 -5.80 -15.23
C GLU A 214 -16.06 -7.14 -14.53
N TYR A 215 -17.02 -7.49 -13.67
CA TYR A 215 -17.05 -8.76 -12.95
C TYR A 215 -17.84 -9.80 -13.75
N LYS A 216 -17.25 -10.99 -13.93
CA LYS A 216 -17.83 -12.14 -14.66
C LYS A 216 -18.45 -11.79 -16.03
N ASN A 217 -17.90 -10.79 -16.72
CA ASN A 217 -18.33 -10.29 -18.03
C ASN A 217 -19.75 -9.73 -18.12
N SER A 218 -20.35 -9.33 -16.99
CA SER A 218 -21.75 -8.87 -16.97
C SER A 218 -22.02 -7.67 -16.06
N ILE A 219 -21.23 -7.50 -15.00
CA ILE A 219 -21.49 -6.49 -13.97
C ILE A 219 -20.40 -5.43 -14.01
N ASN A 220 -20.77 -4.18 -14.29
CA ASN A 220 -19.85 -3.04 -14.26
C ASN A 220 -19.80 -2.43 -12.87
N ILE A 221 -18.58 -2.30 -12.33
CA ILE A 221 -18.34 -1.77 -10.99
C ILE A 221 -17.24 -0.70 -11.08
N ASP A 222 -17.49 0.46 -10.48
CA ASP A 222 -16.48 1.46 -10.19
C ASP A 222 -15.97 1.23 -8.77
N LEU A 223 -14.71 0.82 -8.66
CA LEU A 223 -13.99 0.66 -7.40
C LEU A 223 -13.32 1.99 -7.04
N PHE A 224 -13.44 2.37 -5.77
CA PHE A 224 -12.74 3.50 -5.18
C PHE A 224 -11.98 3.06 -3.95
N ASN A 225 -10.78 3.60 -3.76
CA ASN A 225 -9.99 3.43 -2.56
C ASN A 225 -9.35 4.76 -2.17
N ALA A 226 -9.38 5.08 -0.88
CA ALA A 226 -8.76 6.28 -0.37
C ALA A 226 -8.52 6.25 1.15
N PHE A 227 -7.55 7.05 1.61
CA PHE A 227 -7.35 7.38 3.02
C PHE A 227 -7.77 8.83 3.25
N ILE A 228 -8.88 9.10 3.96
CA ILE A 228 -9.51 10.43 4.01
C ILE A 228 -9.60 11.03 5.43
N ASP A 229 -9.81 12.34 5.48
CA ASP A 229 -10.08 13.12 6.67
C ASP A 229 -11.31 14.04 6.49
N GLU A 230 -11.65 14.82 7.52
CA GLU A 230 -12.79 15.74 7.49
C GLU A 230 -12.66 16.86 6.44
N ASN A 231 -11.46 17.14 5.93
CA ASN A 231 -11.23 18.17 4.90
C ASN A 231 -11.44 17.61 3.48
N THR A 232 -11.12 16.33 3.29
CA THR A 232 -11.11 15.68 1.97
C THR A 232 -12.40 14.94 1.66
N TYR A 233 -13.21 14.56 2.67
CA TYR A 233 -14.41 13.73 2.46
C TYR A 233 -15.37 14.33 1.41
N SER A 234 -15.72 15.62 1.52
CA SER A 234 -16.72 16.26 0.64
C SER A 234 -16.33 16.14 -0.82
N TYR A 235 -15.05 16.40 -1.11
CA TYR A 235 -14.52 16.28 -2.46
C TYR A 235 -14.61 14.84 -2.97
N CYS A 236 -14.23 13.85 -2.16
CA CYS A 236 -14.29 12.43 -2.53
C CYS A 236 -15.72 12.03 -2.96
N PHE A 237 -16.71 12.34 -2.12
CA PHE A 237 -18.10 12.00 -2.41
C PHE A 237 -18.66 12.79 -3.60
N GLU A 238 -18.22 14.03 -3.83
CA GLU A 238 -18.57 14.78 -5.04
C GLU A 238 -18.06 14.08 -6.31
N GLN A 239 -16.82 13.59 -6.30
CA GLN A 239 -16.24 12.87 -7.45
C GLN A 239 -16.95 11.54 -7.69
N ILE A 240 -17.29 10.81 -6.63
CA ILE A 240 -18.07 9.57 -6.72
C ILE A 240 -19.46 9.84 -7.30
N ASN A 241 -20.11 10.94 -6.93
CA ASN A 241 -21.42 11.30 -7.46
C ASN A 241 -21.42 11.66 -8.96
N LYS A 242 -20.25 12.02 -9.54
CA LYS A 242 -20.09 12.30 -10.99
C LYS A 242 -19.91 11.04 -11.84
N THR A 243 -19.81 9.87 -11.23
CA THR A 243 -19.59 8.59 -11.92
C THR A 243 -20.80 8.13 -12.73
N ASN A 244 -20.60 7.13 -13.58
CA ASN A 244 -21.66 6.55 -14.38
C ASN A 244 -22.79 6.02 -13.47
N PRO A 245 -24.03 6.55 -13.58
CA PRO A 245 -25.14 6.11 -12.73
C PRO A 245 -25.57 4.66 -13.00
N ASN A 246 -25.10 4.05 -14.10
CA ASN A 246 -25.36 2.65 -14.45
C ASN A 246 -24.25 1.69 -13.98
N HIS A 247 -23.27 2.17 -13.22
CA HIS A 247 -22.28 1.31 -12.56
C HIS A 247 -22.61 1.17 -11.08
N ILE A 248 -22.34 -0.02 -10.54
CA ILE A 248 -22.26 -0.21 -9.09
C ILE A 248 -21.04 0.54 -8.58
N ILE A 249 -21.15 1.16 -7.42
CA ILE A 249 -19.99 1.75 -6.72
C ILE A 249 -19.63 0.86 -5.54
N LEU A 250 -18.33 0.59 -5.38
CA LEU A 250 -17.75 0.11 -4.14
C LEU A 250 -16.62 1.05 -3.74
N PHE A 251 -16.72 1.63 -2.55
CA PHE A 251 -15.75 2.59 -2.04
C PHE A 251 -15.25 2.15 -0.67
N GLY A 252 -14.02 1.63 -0.61
CA GLY A 252 -13.34 1.39 0.65
C GLY A 252 -12.62 2.65 1.09
N ILE A 253 -12.78 2.98 2.37
CA ILE A 253 -12.05 4.05 3.01
C ILE A 253 -11.38 3.56 4.27
N SER A 254 -10.23 4.14 4.55
CA SER A 254 -9.73 4.30 5.91
C SER A 254 -9.73 5.79 6.24
N SER A 255 -10.05 6.16 7.47
CA SER A 255 -10.18 7.56 7.86
C SER A 255 -9.84 7.79 9.32
N GLN A 256 -9.77 9.06 9.74
CA GLN A 256 -9.77 9.44 11.16
C GLN A 256 -11.07 10.14 11.55
N ILE A 257 -12.14 9.88 10.80
CA ILE A 257 -13.43 10.56 10.92
C ILE A 257 -14.33 9.79 11.87
N SER A 258 -14.87 10.47 12.87
CA SER A 258 -15.75 9.87 13.88
C SER A 258 -17.17 9.57 13.36
N ASP A 259 -17.86 8.61 13.97
CA ASP A 259 -19.27 8.32 13.67
C ASP A 259 -20.18 9.54 13.88
N THR A 260 -19.88 10.40 14.86
CA THR A 260 -20.61 11.66 15.07
C THR A 260 -20.59 12.55 13.83
N PHE A 261 -19.43 12.65 13.17
CA PHE A 261 -19.27 13.39 11.94
C PHE A 261 -20.05 12.75 10.80
N TRP A 262 -19.95 11.43 10.63
CA TRP A 262 -20.67 10.73 9.56
C TRP A 262 -22.19 10.89 9.70
N ASN A 263 -22.71 10.81 10.92
CA ASN A 263 -24.12 10.98 11.21
C ASN A 263 -24.64 12.40 10.97
N SER A 264 -23.76 13.41 10.93
CA SER A 264 -24.14 14.80 10.65
C SER A 264 -24.12 15.16 9.17
N HIS A 265 -23.71 14.25 8.28
CA HIS A 265 -23.54 14.53 6.85
C HIS A 265 -24.40 13.60 5.98
N ILE A 266 -24.98 14.17 4.92
CA ILE A 266 -25.77 13.39 3.97
C ILE A 266 -24.84 12.74 2.96
N ILE A 267 -24.79 11.42 2.99
CA ILE A 267 -24.03 10.60 2.07
C ILE A 267 -25.01 9.90 1.14
N ASN A 268 -24.85 10.09 -0.17
CA ASN A 268 -25.70 9.43 -1.18
C ASN A 268 -25.16 8.04 -1.58
N LEU A 269 -24.67 7.29 -0.59
CA LEU A 269 -24.20 5.92 -0.69
C LEU A 269 -24.67 5.17 0.57
N ASP A 270 -24.86 3.87 0.43
CA ASP A 270 -25.19 3.00 1.53
C ASP A 270 -23.91 2.55 2.26
N ASP A 271 -23.92 2.52 3.59
CA ASP A 271 -22.83 1.96 4.41
C ASP A 271 -23.03 0.43 4.56
N LEU A 272 -21.99 -0.35 4.25
CA LEU A 272 -22.05 -1.81 4.26
C LEU A 272 -22.39 -2.39 5.64
N TRP A 273 -21.79 -1.88 6.72
CA TRP A 273 -22.06 -2.37 8.08
C TRP A 273 -23.51 -2.06 8.47
N GLU A 274 -23.98 -0.86 8.12
CA GLU A 274 -25.36 -0.45 8.38
C GLU A 274 -26.38 -1.32 7.63
N LYS A 275 -26.07 -1.75 6.41
CA LYS A 275 -26.95 -2.58 5.58
C LYS A 275 -26.87 -4.07 5.88
N THR A 276 -25.88 -4.52 6.64
CA THR A 276 -25.66 -5.94 6.98
C THR A 276 -25.99 -6.26 8.44
N ASN A 277 -27.00 -5.58 8.98
CA ASN A 277 -27.58 -5.74 10.32
C ASN A 277 -26.77 -5.17 11.49
N GLN A 278 -25.75 -4.33 11.24
CA GLN A 278 -25.06 -3.57 12.30
C GLN A 278 -24.58 -4.45 13.45
N ARG A 279 -23.94 -5.58 13.12
CA ARG A 279 -23.53 -6.56 14.12
C ARG A 279 -22.55 -5.92 15.11
N PRO A 280 -22.83 -5.97 16.44
CA PRO A 280 -22.00 -5.32 17.43
C PRO A 280 -20.54 -5.77 17.36
N GLU A 281 -20.29 -7.05 17.13
CA GLU A 281 -18.96 -7.65 17.07
C GLU A 281 -18.10 -7.20 15.88
N THR A 282 -18.68 -6.48 14.92
CA THR A 282 -17.99 -5.93 13.75
C THR A 282 -18.06 -4.41 13.69
N THR A 283 -18.37 -3.74 14.81
CA THR A 283 -18.57 -2.28 14.84
C THR A 283 -17.25 -1.53 14.73
N TYR A 284 -16.27 -1.86 15.56
CA TYR A 284 -15.02 -1.11 15.64
C TYR A 284 -13.96 -1.80 14.80
N THR A 285 -13.33 -1.03 13.91
CA THR A 285 -12.19 -1.50 13.10
C THR A 285 -10.86 -1.09 13.71
N PHE A 286 -10.89 -0.16 14.65
CA PHE A 286 -9.75 0.27 15.46
C PHE A 286 -10.19 0.21 16.92
N ASP A 287 -9.64 -0.72 17.70
CA ASP A 287 -10.14 -1.03 19.04
C ASP A 287 -9.00 -1.31 20.03
N PRO A 288 -8.61 -0.36 20.90
CA PRO A 288 -7.53 -0.53 21.86
C PRO A 288 -7.84 -1.54 22.98
N GLU A 289 -9.11 -1.94 23.16
CA GLU A 289 -9.46 -2.98 24.13
C GLU A 289 -9.12 -4.39 23.60
N LEU A 290 -9.13 -4.56 22.27
CA LEU A 290 -8.93 -5.84 21.61
C LEU A 290 -7.62 -5.92 20.81
N ASN A 291 -7.03 -4.78 20.46
CA ASN A 291 -5.83 -4.68 19.66
C ASN A 291 -4.69 -4.01 20.45
N SER A 292 -3.76 -4.82 20.94
CA SER A 292 -2.59 -4.38 21.69
C SER A 292 -1.54 -3.63 20.87
N ASN A 293 -1.71 -3.52 19.55
CA ASN A 293 -0.88 -2.61 18.74
C ASN A 293 -1.26 -1.14 18.97
N ILE A 294 -2.45 -0.86 19.52
CA ILE A 294 -2.99 0.49 19.70
C ILE A 294 -2.66 1.01 21.11
N ASN A 295 -2.52 2.32 21.26
CA ASN A 295 -2.38 2.94 22.57
C ASN A 295 -3.64 2.74 23.42
N GLU A 296 -3.48 2.26 24.65
CA GLU A 296 -4.58 2.00 25.61
C GLU A 296 -5.42 3.25 25.94
N ASN A 297 -4.91 4.46 25.67
CA ASN A 297 -5.62 5.72 25.89
C ASN A 297 -6.52 6.15 24.72
N ASP A 298 -6.39 5.50 23.56
CA ASP A 298 -7.27 5.76 22.44
C ASP A 298 -8.68 5.20 22.71
N LYS A 299 -9.62 5.51 21.82
CA LYS A 299 -10.99 5.02 21.91
C LYS A 299 -11.29 4.06 20.76
N PRO A 300 -12.18 3.07 20.95
CA PRO A 300 -12.70 2.30 19.84
C PRO A 300 -13.37 3.19 18.79
N GLN A 301 -13.04 2.99 17.52
CA GLN A 301 -13.52 3.78 16.39
C GLN A 301 -13.83 2.89 15.19
N ARG A 302 -14.77 3.36 14.36
CA ARG A 302 -15.14 2.75 13.07
C ARG A 302 -14.56 3.59 11.94
N TYR A 303 -13.23 3.60 11.89
CA TYR A 303 -12.42 4.40 10.99
C TYR A 303 -12.47 3.89 9.55
N ASP A 304 -12.56 2.58 9.38
CA ASP A 304 -12.62 1.93 8.09
C ASP A 304 -14.07 1.65 7.73
N ARG A 305 -14.43 1.88 6.47
CA ARG A 305 -15.80 1.68 5.97
C ARG A 305 -15.78 1.24 4.52
N ILE A 306 -16.83 0.51 4.13
CA ILE A 306 -17.14 0.25 2.73
C ILE A 306 -18.48 0.90 2.43
N PHE A 307 -18.48 1.93 1.60
CA PHE A 307 -19.69 2.51 1.04
C PHE A 307 -19.99 1.89 -0.32
N PHE A 308 -21.27 1.81 -0.67
CA PHE A 308 -21.67 1.27 -1.96
C PHE A 308 -22.93 1.93 -2.54
N ARG A 309 -23.10 1.79 -3.85
CA ARG A 309 -24.34 2.13 -4.56
C ARG A 309 -24.77 0.93 -5.40
N SER A 310 -25.92 0.35 -5.07
CA SER A 310 -26.58 -0.62 -5.93
C SER A 310 -27.40 0.07 -7.02
N LEU A 311 -27.58 -0.60 -8.16
CA LEU A 311 -28.44 -0.11 -9.23
C LEU A 311 -29.88 -0.51 -8.94
N THR A 312 -30.80 0.46 -8.93
CA THR A 312 -32.24 0.21 -8.73
C THR A 312 -32.80 -0.79 -9.76
N SER A 313 -32.28 -0.76 -11.00
CA SER A 313 -32.63 -1.70 -12.07
C SER A 313 -32.10 -3.12 -11.85
N MET A 314 -31.10 -3.29 -10.97
CA MET A 314 -30.50 -4.58 -10.61
C MET A 314 -30.75 -4.95 -9.15
N ASN A 315 -31.85 -4.48 -8.54
CA ASN A 315 -32.17 -4.60 -7.11
C ASN A 315 -32.09 -6.04 -6.51
N ASN A 316 -31.90 -7.08 -7.34
CA ASN A 316 -31.70 -8.47 -6.90
C ASN A 316 -30.36 -9.10 -7.32
N GLN A 317 -29.56 -8.47 -8.20
CA GLN A 317 -28.36 -9.10 -8.80
C GLN A 317 -27.06 -8.76 -8.09
N PHE A 318 -27.00 -7.71 -7.26
CA PHE A 318 -25.80 -7.36 -6.50
C PHE A 318 -26.19 -6.71 -5.17
N LYS A 319 -26.26 -7.52 -4.11
CA LYS A 319 -26.80 -7.11 -2.81
C LYS A 319 -25.83 -7.44 -1.67
N PRO A 320 -25.53 -6.49 -0.76
CA PRO A 320 -24.76 -6.83 0.43
C PRO A 320 -25.54 -7.82 1.30
N VAL A 321 -24.88 -8.88 1.75
CA VAL A 321 -25.49 -9.91 2.58
C VAL A 321 -24.75 -10.15 3.89
N HIS A 322 -23.47 -9.83 3.94
CA HIS A 322 -22.65 -10.04 5.12
C HIS A 322 -21.46 -9.09 5.12
N MET A 323 -21.01 -8.74 6.33
CA MET A 323 -19.75 -8.05 6.57
C MET A 323 -19.15 -8.64 7.83
N GLU A 324 -17.86 -8.93 7.82
CA GLU A 324 -17.10 -9.40 8.99
C GLU A 324 -15.73 -8.74 9.08
N LEU A 325 -15.03 -9.00 10.19
CA LEU A 325 -13.69 -8.50 10.43
C LEU A 325 -12.66 -9.61 10.23
N GLU A 326 -11.56 -9.25 9.56
CA GLU A 326 -10.41 -10.11 9.33
C GLU A 326 -9.15 -9.50 9.97
N GLY A 327 -8.10 -10.32 10.11
CA GLY A 327 -6.86 -9.86 10.76
C GLY A 327 -6.93 -9.81 12.28
N ILE A 328 -7.97 -10.37 12.89
CA ILE A 328 -8.17 -10.43 14.35
C ILE A 328 -7.31 -11.50 15.05
N GLN A 329 -6.44 -12.20 14.31
CA GLN A 329 -5.52 -13.20 14.88
C GLN A 329 -4.14 -12.57 15.04
N HIS A 330 -3.43 -12.91 16.11
CA HIS A 330 -2.04 -12.49 16.27
C HIS A 330 -1.14 -13.06 15.16
N ILE A 331 -0.03 -12.36 14.89
CA ILE A 331 1.04 -12.88 14.03
C ILE A 331 1.65 -14.14 14.66
N LYS A 332 2.16 -15.07 13.85
CA LYS A 332 2.61 -16.39 14.34
C LYS A 332 3.72 -16.35 15.39
N THR A 333 4.52 -15.30 15.36
CA THR A 333 5.72 -15.10 16.18
C THR A 333 5.42 -14.39 17.50
N SER A 334 4.17 -13.96 17.74
CA SER A 334 3.80 -13.18 18.92
C SER A 334 2.37 -13.48 19.36
N ASP A 335 2.13 -13.59 20.67
CA ASP A 335 0.80 -13.75 21.24
C ASP A 335 0.13 -12.40 21.59
N ILE A 336 0.75 -11.28 21.22
CA ILE A 336 0.27 -9.92 21.54
C ILE A 336 0.34 -8.94 20.38
N ILE A 337 0.82 -9.34 19.20
CA ILE A 337 0.93 -8.43 18.06
C ILE A 337 -0.01 -8.87 16.96
N PHE A 338 -0.78 -7.92 16.44
CA PHE A 338 -1.69 -8.12 15.32
C PHE A 338 -1.07 -7.67 13.99
N PRO A 339 -1.62 -8.10 12.84
CA PRO A 339 -1.14 -7.68 11.54
C PRO A 339 -1.21 -6.16 11.33
N SER A 340 -2.21 -5.49 11.92
CA SER A 340 -2.36 -4.03 11.85
C SER A 340 -2.99 -3.50 13.14
N THR A 341 -2.84 -2.21 13.40
CA THR A 341 -3.68 -1.46 14.35
C THR A 341 -5.15 -1.41 13.92
N HIS A 342 -5.44 -1.72 12.65
CA HIS A 342 -6.78 -1.83 12.11
C HIS A 342 -7.17 -3.28 11.79
N TRP A 343 -8.44 -3.62 11.99
CA TRP A 343 -9.07 -4.84 11.47
C TRP A 343 -9.49 -4.63 10.01
N ALA A 344 -9.28 -5.65 9.18
CA ALA A 344 -9.80 -5.64 7.81
C ALA A 344 -11.33 -5.77 7.81
N ILE A 345 -12.00 -5.08 6.90
CA ILE A 345 -13.42 -5.30 6.60
C ILE A 345 -13.53 -6.26 5.41
N GLN A 346 -14.20 -7.40 5.59
CA GLN A 346 -14.58 -8.29 4.50
C GLN A 346 -16.08 -8.20 4.23
N GLY A 347 -16.44 -7.71 3.05
CA GLY A 347 -17.81 -7.57 2.57
C GLY A 347 -18.20 -8.65 1.57
N TYR A 348 -19.43 -9.13 1.70
CA TYR A 348 -20.01 -10.17 0.84
C TYR A 348 -21.23 -9.63 0.12
N PHE A 349 -21.21 -9.75 -1.21
CA PHE A 349 -22.30 -9.38 -2.08
C PHE A 349 -22.85 -10.63 -2.77
N ASP A 350 -24.14 -10.89 -2.61
CA ASP A 350 -24.83 -11.93 -3.36
C ASP A 350 -24.95 -11.49 -4.81
N VAL A 351 -24.46 -12.34 -5.71
CA VAL A 351 -24.48 -12.11 -7.15
C VAL A 351 -25.43 -13.11 -7.77
N ASN A 352 -26.73 -12.79 -7.75
CA ASN A 352 -27.73 -13.62 -8.40
C ASN A 352 -27.63 -13.40 -9.92
N ASN A 353 -27.31 -14.46 -10.65
CA ASN A 353 -27.39 -14.48 -12.12
C ASN A 353 -28.83 -14.39 -12.60
#